data_AF-A0A267GFY1-F1
#
_entry.id   AF-A0A267GFY1-F1
#
_cell.length_a   1.000
_cell.length_b   1.000
_cell.length_c   1.000
_cell.angle_alpha   90.00
_cell.angle_beta   90.00
_cell.angle_gamma   90.00
#
_symmetry.space_group_name_H-M   'P 1'
#
loop_
_entity.id
_entity.type
_entity.pdbx_description
1 polymer ?
#
loop_
_entity_poly.entity_id
_entity_poly.type
_entity_poly.pdbx_seq_one_letter_code
_entity_poly.pdbx_strand_id
1 'polypeptide(L)'
;VACALSGGVDSAVSAYLLRQRGFQVTCVHMTNWDELDETGHCSGERDLRDAQLVSKQLGLPFLRLNFTKEYWTRVFQHTLGEYESGRTPNPDVLCNRHIKFDCLYKYCIDELKFDALATGHYARTSFGDFLEHRQPGESVRLLCSADPVKDQTFWLCQVPQEALRRAAFPIGSLMKPDVKRLCSNIGLSSIATRRESAGICFIGKRNFSDFIDQYVERRPGRFVHLETGKELGQHDGVHHYTLGQRPRLAIDHRRYFVAKLCPNSRTVYLVDGVSHPSLYHRDMRCEPAHWIHSEPPELAATDQLHCQLRWQNKWRPIDCHLAKDGAGLRVTLAEPMRCVSAGQYAVFYRDNECLGSARILASRSLCDEGSRDPVHWNTDDFLATSKPAPSVSASGTGISVSEPSRDYKISLHYAVDKLCDSVATQQQCKFSPEVVAAIAESVHRLAQTYSLDLESFARHAKRSTVGIDDVRLCARRNPQLLRHLLTLGGGGGGGRRKKSRDNGGGDSAGGTGPMVLDEGTADSAVSAAEAASC
;
A
#
# COMPACT_ATOMS: atom_id res chain seq x y z
N VAL A 1 -6.53 23.78 19.06
CA VAL A 1 -5.74 22.80 18.26
C VAL A 1 -6.46 22.50 16.96
N ALA A 2 -5.80 22.69 15.82
CA ALA A 2 -6.29 22.19 14.54
C ALA A 2 -5.87 20.73 14.39
N CYS A 3 -6.81 19.80 14.18
CA CYS A 3 -6.51 18.39 13.93
C CYS A 3 -6.72 18.06 12.46
N ALA A 4 -5.63 17.77 11.74
CA ALA A 4 -5.69 17.36 10.33
C ALA A 4 -6.40 16.01 10.19
N LEU A 5 -7.55 16.01 9.50
CA LEU A 5 -8.47 14.88 9.42
C LEU A 5 -8.58 14.38 7.98
N SER A 6 -8.01 13.21 7.70
CA SER A 6 -7.99 12.62 6.35
C SER A 6 -9.19 11.70 6.07
N GLY A 7 -10.10 11.53 7.03
CA GLY A 7 -11.14 10.49 6.99
C GLY A 7 -10.64 9.08 7.35
N GLY A 8 -9.36 8.95 7.72
CA GLY A 8 -8.77 7.69 8.16
C GLY A 8 -8.90 7.46 9.67
N VAL A 9 -8.77 6.19 10.06
CA VAL A 9 -8.82 5.71 11.46
C VAL A 9 -7.86 6.46 12.39
N ASP A 10 -6.65 6.73 11.90
CA ASP A 10 -5.57 7.31 12.71
C ASP A 10 -5.89 8.76 13.09
N SER A 11 -6.25 9.59 12.11
CA SER A 11 -6.65 10.97 12.36
C SER A 11 -7.94 11.10 13.18
N ALA A 12 -8.86 10.13 13.05
CA ALA A 12 -10.09 10.12 13.85
C ALA A 12 -9.80 9.88 15.34
N VAL A 13 -8.91 8.94 15.64
CA VAL A 13 -8.49 8.67 17.03
C VAL A 13 -7.64 9.80 17.58
N SER A 14 -6.77 10.43 16.78
CA SER A 14 -6.06 11.64 17.21
C SER A 14 -7.01 12.76 17.66
N ALA A 15 -8.04 13.05 16.86
CA ALA A 15 -9.04 14.06 17.20
C ALA A 15 -9.82 13.70 18.49
N TYR A 16 -10.18 12.42 18.64
CA TYR A 16 -10.83 11.91 19.84
C TYR A 16 -9.97 12.07 21.09
N LEU A 17 -8.69 11.67 21.04
CA LEU A 17 -7.77 11.75 22.19
C LEU A 17 -7.52 13.19 22.62
N LEU A 18 -7.38 14.12 21.68
CA LEU A 18 -7.28 15.54 21.98
C LEU A 18 -8.54 16.06 22.69
N ARG A 19 -9.73 15.70 22.19
CA ARG A 19 -11.00 16.07 22.83
C ARG A 19 -11.08 15.51 24.26
N GLN A 20 -10.71 14.24 24.47
CA GLN A 20 -10.71 13.61 25.80
C GLN A 20 -9.77 14.29 26.79
N ARG A 21 -8.65 14.82 26.31
CA ARG A 21 -7.69 15.59 27.12
C ARG A 21 -8.12 17.04 27.38
N GLY A 22 -9.31 17.45 26.92
CA GLY A 22 -9.88 18.77 27.18
C GLY A 22 -9.44 19.87 26.21
N PHE A 23 -8.74 19.53 25.11
CA PHE A 23 -8.37 20.53 24.11
C PHE A 23 -9.59 21.04 23.34
N GLN A 24 -9.56 22.33 22.99
CA GLN A 24 -10.47 22.88 21.98
C GLN A 24 -9.99 22.45 20.59
N VAL A 25 -10.67 21.47 19.99
CA VAL A 25 -10.26 20.85 18.73
C VAL A 25 -11.15 21.32 17.59
N THR A 26 -10.54 21.70 16.47
CA THR A 26 -11.21 21.87 15.18
C THR A 26 -10.64 20.87 14.18
N CYS A 27 -11.49 20.05 13.57
CA CYS A 27 -11.11 19.14 12.51
C CYS A 27 -10.84 19.93 11.22
N VAL A 28 -9.71 19.70 10.59
CA VAL A 28 -9.33 20.37 9.33
C VAL A 28 -9.08 19.32 8.26
N HIS A 29 -9.89 19.33 7.20
CA HIS A 29 -9.72 18.46 6.04
C HIS A 29 -9.12 19.25 4.87
N MET A 30 -8.16 18.65 4.18
CA MET A 30 -7.49 19.27 3.03
C MET A 30 -7.88 18.56 1.74
N THR A 31 -8.22 19.34 0.72
CA THR A 31 -8.30 18.88 -0.68
C THR A 31 -7.02 19.33 -1.39
N ASN A 32 -6.21 18.37 -1.85
CA ASN A 32 -4.88 18.63 -2.43
C ASN A 32 -4.73 18.10 -3.86
N TRP A 33 -5.77 17.46 -4.38
CA TRP A 33 -5.81 16.91 -5.73
C TRP A 33 -7.21 17.12 -6.28
N ASP A 34 -7.29 17.57 -7.52
CA ASP A 34 -8.56 17.65 -8.23
C ASP A 34 -8.69 16.45 -9.15
N GLU A 35 -9.69 15.60 -8.87
CA GLU A 35 -9.95 14.40 -9.67
C GLU A 35 -10.82 14.72 -10.91
N LEU A 36 -11.29 15.96 -11.07
CA LEU A 36 -12.07 16.40 -12.24
C LEU A 36 -11.24 16.41 -13.54
N ASP A 37 -9.92 16.52 -13.43
CA ASP A 37 -8.99 16.45 -14.56
C ASP A 37 -8.62 15.00 -14.95
N GLU A 38 -9.10 14.00 -14.20
CA GLU A 38 -8.83 12.58 -14.43
C GLU A 38 -10.08 11.80 -14.86
N THR A 39 -9.89 10.84 -15.77
CA THR A 39 -10.93 9.85 -16.10
C THR A 39 -10.96 8.75 -15.02
N GLY A 40 -11.69 8.94 -13.90
CA GLY A 40 -11.63 7.95 -12.82
C GLY A 40 -12.58 8.07 -11.62
N HIS A 41 -12.52 7.07 -10.74
CA HIS A 41 -13.31 6.98 -9.51
C HIS A 41 -12.81 7.96 -8.43
N CYS A 42 -13.72 8.78 -7.90
CA CYS A 42 -13.43 9.82 -6.93
C CYS A 42 -13.13 9.26 -5.53
N SER A 43 -11.86 9.27 -5.11
CA SER A 43 -11.44 8.88 -3.77
C SER A 43 -11.52 10.03 -2.78
N GLY A 44 -11.34 11.27 -3.24
CA GLY A 44 -11.37 12.47 -2.41
C GLY A 44 -12.73 12.73 -1.76
N GLU A 45 -13.83 12.52 -2.49
CA GLU A 45 -15.19 12.69 -1.94
C GLU A 45 -15.52 11.70 -0.83
N ARG A 46 -14.99 10.47 -0.89
CA ARG A 46 -15.18 9.50 0.18
C ARG A 46 -14.42 9.93 1.43
N ASP A 47 -13.19 10.39 1.26
CA ASP A 47 -12.33 10.83 2.38
C ASP A 47 -12.93 12.06 3.08
N LEU A 48 -13.49 12.99 2.31
CA LEU A 48 -14.24 14.13 2.83
C LEU A 48 -15.47 13.68 3.63
N ARG A 49 -16.29 12.76 3.09
CA ARG A 49 -17.47 12.23 3.78
C ARG A 49 -17.12 11.53 5.08
N ASP A 50 -16.07 10.71 5.07
CA ASP A 50 -15.58 10.01 6.26
C ASP A 50 -15.07 11.01 7.31
N ALA A 51 -14.33 12.05 6.90
CA ALA A 51 -13.87 13.11 7.78
C ALA A 51 -15.05 13.89 8.41
N GLN A 52 -16.08 14.20 7.63
CA GLN A 52 -17.31 14.83 8.13
C GLN A 52 -18.06 13.93 9.13
N LEU A 53 -18.15 12.63 8.84
CA LEU A 53 -18.75 11.65 9.74
C LEU A 53 -18.03 11.62 11.09
N VAL A 54 -16.70 11.56 11.08
CA VAL A 54 -15.88 11.58 12.29
C VAL A 54 -16.10 12.88 13.07
N SER A 55 -16.04 14.04 12.41
CA SER A 55 -16.23 15.33 13.08
C SER A 55 -17.61 15.44 13.73
N LYS A 56 -18.66 14.96 13.04
CA LYS A 56 -20.03 14.94 13.55
C LYS A 56 -20.17 14.00 14.75
N GLN A 57 -19.63 12.79 14.67
CA GLN A 57 -19.65 11.81 15.77
C GLN A 57 -18.93 12.35 17.01
N LEU A 58 -17.83 13.08 16.81
CA LEU A 58 -17.05 13.69 17.89
C LEU A 58 -17.60 15.06 18.33
N GLY A 59 -18.65 15.60 17.70
CA GLY A 59 -19.17 16.93 18.02
C GLY A 59 -18.12 18.04 17.89
N LEU A 60 -17.19 17.92 16.93
CA LEU A 60 -16.11 18.87 16.71
C LEU A 60 -16.40 19.76 15.49
N PRO A 61 -16.04 21.06 15.53
CA PRO A 61 -16.06 21.94 14.35
C PRO A 61 -15.24 21.37 13.21
N PHE A 62 -15.69 21.59 11.97
CA PHE A 62 -15.07 21.06 10.76
C PHE A 62 -14.76 22.19 9.77
N LEU A 63 -13.51 22.25 9.31
CA LEU A 63 -13.04 23.17 8.28
C LEU A 63 -12.52 22.40 7.08
N ARG A 64 -12.80 22.90 5.88
CA ARG A 64 -12.25 22.38 4.63
C ARG A 64 -11.32 23.43 4.03
N LEU A 65 -10.10 23.02 3.70
CA LEU A 65 -9.09 23.83 3.04
C LEU A 65 -8.73 23.20 1.70
N ASN A 66 -8.34 24.03 0.73
CA ASN A 66 -7.89 23.58 -0.58
C ASN A 66 -6.43 24.00 -0.76
N PHE A 67 -5.55 23.03 -0.98
CA PHE A 67 -4.15 23.23 -1.32
C PHE A 67 -3.76 22.53 -2.64
N THR A 68 -4.72 22.32 -3.55
CA THR A 68 -4.47 21.67 -4.84
C THR A 68 -3.40 22.41 -5.65
N LYS A 69 -3.43 23.74 -5.65
CA LYS A 69 -2.44 24.56 -6.36
C LYS A 69 -1.04 24.39 -5.75
N GLU A 70 -0.94 24.43 -4.43
CA GLU A 70 0.30 24.30 -3.69
C GLU A 70 0.87 22.88 -3.85
N TYR A 71 0.03 21.85 -3.80
CA TYR A 71 0.43 20.47 -4.03
C TYR A 71 0.96 20.27 -5.44
N TRP A 72 0.24 20.77 -6.46
CA TRP A 72 0.68 20.71 -7.84
C TRP A 72 2.06 21.35 -8.03
N THR A 73 2.22 22.58 -7.55
CA THR A 73 3.43 23.38 -7.78
C THR A 73 4.64 22.94 -6.95
N ARG A 74 4.43 22.60 -5.67
CA ARG A 74 5.53 22.32 -4.73
C ARG A 74 5.87 20.84 -4.59
N VAL A 75 4.97 19.94 -4.99
CA VAL A 75 5.16 18.49 -4.85
C VAL A 75 5.14 17.82 -6.22
N PHE A 76 4.04 17.97 -6.96
CA PHE A 76 3.81 17.16 -8.15
C PHE A 76 4.73 17.55 -9.32
N GLN A 77 4.85 18.84 -9.66
CA GLN A 77 5.73 19.31 -10.74
C GLN A 77 7.20 18.90 -10.51
N HIS A 78 7.69 19.02 -9.27
CA HIS A 78 9.03 18.56 -8.92
C HIS A 78 9.16 17.04 -9.11
N THR A 79 8.16 16.28 -8.68
CA THR A 79 8.11 14.82 -8.84
C THR A 79 8.16 14.41 -10.32
N LEU A 80 7.46 15.11 -11.21
CA LEU A 80 7.50 14.86 -12.65
C LEU A 80 8.91 15.07 -13.22
N GLY A 81 9.55 16.20 -12.91
CA GLY A 81 10.91 16.49 -13.37
C GLY A 81 11.95 15.48 -12.88
N GLU A 82 11.80 14.95 -11.66
CA GLU A 82 12.65 13.87 -11.15
C GLU A 82 12.46 12.57 -11.97
N TYR A 83 11.21 12.18 -12.27
CA TYR A 83 10.94 11.01 -13.11
C TYR A 83 11.48 11.16 -14.54
N GLU A 84 11.31 12.32 -15.17
CA GLU A 84 11.85 12.62 -16.49
C GLU A 84 13.38 12.50 -16.54
N SER A 85 14.03 12.85 -15.43
CA SER A 85 15.48 12.70 -15.25
C SER A 85 15.94 11.30 -14.82
N GLY A 86 15.03 10.31 -14.82
CA GLY A 86 15.32 8.91 -14.44
C GLY A 86 15.65 8.72 -12.96
N ARG A 87 15.24 9.65 -12.10
CA ARG A 87 15.34 9.54 -10.64
C ARG A 87 14.04 8.99 -10.07
N THR A 88 14.09 8.51 -8.84
CA THR A 88 12.94 7.97 -8.11
C THR A 88 12.59 8.93 -6.96
N PRO A 89 11.74 9.94 -7.19
CA PRO A 89 11.35 10.89 -6.17
C PRO A 89 10.50 10.27 -5.05
N ASN A 90 10.40 10.98 -3.94
CA ASN A 90 9.50 10.64 -2.84
C ASN A 90 8.49 11.78 -2.58
N PRO A 91 7.33 11.78 -3.28
CA PRO A 91 6.33 12.85 -3.15
C PRO A 91 5.71 12.94 -1.76
N ASP A 92 5.68 11.85 -0.98
CA ASP A 92 5.06 11.82 0.34
C ASP A 92 5.90 12.59 1.39
N VAL A 93 7.24 12.52 1.31
CA VAL A 93 8.13 13.36 2.12
C VAL A 93 7.91 14.84 1.80
N LEU A 94 7.82 15.19 0.50
CA LEU A 94 7.56 16.55 0.06
C LEU A 94 6.17 17.05 0.46
N CYS A 95 5.16 16.18 0.42
CA CYS A 95 3.82 16.50 0.85
C CYS A 95 3.77 16.83 2.36
N ASN A 96 4.47 16.07 3.20
CA ASN A 96 4.58 16.41 4.62
C ASN A 96 5.33 17.73 4.80
N ARG A 97 6.48 17.93 4.14
CA ARG A 97 7.28 19.17 4.23
C ARG A 97 6.52 20.41 3.78
N HIS A 98 5.97 20.40 2.58
CA HIS A 98 5.45 21.60 1.90
C HIS A 98 3.94 21.82 2.09
N ILE A 99 3.16 20.76 2.33
CA ILE A 99 1.70 20.88 2.44
C ILE A 99 1.27 20.78 3.89
N LYS A 100 1.54 19.67 4.56
CA LYS A 100 1.02 19.46 5.93
C LYS A 100 1.72 20.34 6.97
N PHE A 101 3.04 20.45 6.90
CA PHE A 101 3.85 21.18 7.88
C PHE A 101 4.41 22.52 7.35
N ASP A 102 3.88 23.01 6.23
CA ASP A 102 4.15 24.37 5.74
C ASP A 102 2.82 25.07 5.40
N CYS A 103 2.16 24.75 4.28
CA CYS A 103 0.90 25.41 3.90
C CYS A 103 -0.22 25.30 4.95
N LEU A 104 -0.56 24.08 5.39
CA LEU A 104 -1.57 23.85 6.42
C LEU A 104 -1.13 24.45 7.76
N TYR A 105 0.14 24.24 8.14
CA TYR A 105 0.69 24.77 9.38
C TYR A 105 0.54 26.29 9.45
N LYS A 106 1.04 27.02 8.45
CA LYS A 106 0.96 28.48 8.37
C LYS A 106 -0.49 28.95 8.37
N TYR A 107 -1.35 28.33 7.57
CA TYR A 107 -2.76 28.72 7.56
C TYR A 107 -3.44 28.52 8.91
N CYS A 108 -3.20 27.40 9.60
CA CYS A 108 -3.79 27.14 10.92
C CYS A 108 -3.20 28.04 12.01
N ILE A 109 -1.88 28.22 12.07
CA ILE A 109 -1.22 28.94 13.17
C ILE A 109 -1.23 30.45 12.93
N ASP A 110 -0.90 30.89 11.71
CA ASP A 110 -0.71 32.30 11.40
C ASP A 110 -2.03 32.99 11.04
N GLU A 111 -2.90 32.36 10.25
CA GLU A 111 -4.17 32.98 9.82
C GLU A 111 -5.29 32.71 10.82
N LEU A 112 -5.51 31.44 11.18
CA LEU A 112 -6.61 31.03 12.07
C LEU A 112 -6.25 31.08 13.56
N LYS A 113 -5.00 31.41 13.90
CA LYS A 113 -4.51 31.59 15.28
C LYS A 113 -4.69 30.36 16.18
N PHE A 114 -4.63 29.14 15.62
CA PHE A 114 -4.55 27.93 16.43
C PHE A 114 -3.20 27.87 17.17
N ASP A 115 -3.19 27.32 18.39
CA ASP A 115 -1.95 27.18 19.16
C ASP A 115 -1.02 26.08 18.63
N ALA A 116 -1.63 25.02 18.09
CA ALA A 116 -0.96 23.79 17.65
C ALA A 116 -1.72 23.09 16.51
N LEU A 117 -0.97 22.31 15.73
CA LEU A 117 -1.45 21.42 14.69
C LEU A 117 -1.28 19.97 15.14
N ALA A 118 -2.31 19.14 15.03
CA ALA A 118 -2.24 17.72 15.33
C ALA A 118 -2.50 16.89 14.08
N THR A 119 -1.88 15.71 14.02
CA THR A 119 -2.07 14.78 12.91
C THR A 119 -2.22 13.33 13.40
N GLY A 120 -2.67 12.44 12.51
CA GLY A 120 -2.72 11.00 12.74
C GLY A 120 -1.41 10.28 12.39
N HIS A 121 -0.25 10.92 12.53
CA HIS A 121 1.02 10.24 12.25
C HIS A 121 1.48 9.41 13.44
N TYR A 122 2.06 8.24 13.16
CA TYR A 122 2.80 7.41 14.10
C TYR A 122 4.22 7.95 14.21
N ALA A 123 4.38 8.96 15.07
CA ALA A 123 5.67 9.51 15.47
C ALA A 123 5.49 10.12 16.86
N ARG A 124 6.60 10.37 17.57
CA ARG A 124 6.60 11.06 18.85
C ARG A 124 7.51 12.27 18.77
N THR A 125 7.42 13.15 19.76
CA THR A 125 8.36 14.27 19.91
C THR A 125 8.91 14.31 21.32
N SER A 126 10.05 15.00 21.51
CA SER A 126 10.55 15.29 22.86
C SER A 126 9.61 16.17 23.69
N PHE A 127 8.61 16.79 23.08
CA PHE A 127 7.58 17.58 23.77
C PHE A 127 6.37 16.77 24.22
N GLY A 128 6.36 15.45 24.00
CA GLY A 128 5.23 14.57 24.29
C GLY A 128 4.19 14.52 23.17
N ASP A 129 3.24 13.60 23.28
CA ASP A 129 2.23 13.33 22.25
C ASP A 129 1.20 14.47 22.13
N PHE A 130 1.07 15.27 23.18
CA PHE A 130 0.12 16.38 23.35
C PHE A 130 0.82 17.72 23.66
N LEU A 131 2.13 17.81 23.40
CA LEU A 131 2.97 18.99 23.69
C LEU A 131 3.08 19.33 25.19
N GLU A 132 2.87 18.36 26.07
CA GLU A 132 2.90 18.54 27.54
C GLU A 132 4.26 18.96 28.11
N HIS A 133 5.35 18.71 27.38
CA HIS A 133 6.71 19.08 27.79
C HIS A 133 7.28 20.26 26.99
N ARG A 134 6.45 20.92 26.18
CA ARG A 134 6.88 22.04 25.34
C ARG A 134 7.33 23.24 26.18
N GLN A 135 8.54 23.72 25.93
CA GLN A 135 9.02 24.98 26.48
C GLN A 135 9.16 26.08 25.40
N PRO A 136 8.93 27.37 25.75
CA PRO A 136 9.25 28.49 24.88
C PRO A 136 10.74 28.51 24.51
N GLY A 137 11.08 28.89 23.27
CA GLY A 137 12.47 28.96 22.81
C GLY A 137 13.15 27.61 22.52
N GLU A 138 12.74 26.51 23.14
CA GLU A 138 13.38 25.18 22.99
C GLU A 138 13.11 24.46 21.64
N SER A 139 14.15 23.86 21.09
CA SER A 139 14.10 23.01 19.90
C SER A 139 13.53 21.62 20.24
N VAL A 140 12.72 21.07 19.34
CA VAL A 140 12.09 19.75 19.51
C VAL A 140 12.85 18.67 18.74
N ARG A 141 12.79 17.43 19.22
CA ARG A 141 13.33 16.24 18.54
C ARG A 141 12.18 15.40 17.98
N LEU A 142 12.40 14.77 16.83
CA LEU A 142 11.47 13.81 16.24
C LEU A 142 11.88 12.39 16.66
N LEU A 143 10.95 11.66 17.28
CA LEU A 143 11.20 10.35 17.85
C LEU A 143 10.35 9.28 17.15
N CYS A 144 10.88 8.07 17.05
CA CYS A 144 10.17 6.91 16.51
C CYS A 144 8.89 6.61 17.33
N SER A 145 7.85 6.14 16.66
CA SER A 145 6.62 5.70 17.34
C SER A 145 6.84 4.47 18.21
N ALA A 146 5.91 4.24 19.15
CA ALA A 146 5.89 3.00 19.91
C ALA A 146 5.58 1.77 19.03
N ASP A 147 4.84 1.94 17.94
CA ASP A 147 4.62 0.90 16.93
C ASP A 147 5.74 0.94 15.87
N PRO A 148 6.71 0.02 15.87
CA PRO A 148 7.82 0.04 14.92
C PRO A 148 7.37 -0.28 13.49
N VAL A 149 6.26 -1.00 13.31
CA VAL A 149 5.73 -1.36 11.99
C VAL A 149 5.07 -0.16 11.32
N LYS A 150 4.48 0.72 12.12
CA LYS A 150 3.79 1.92 11.66
C LYS A 150 4.60 3.18 11.74
N ASP A 151 5.83 3.13 12.22
CA ASP A 151 6.70 4.30 12.34
C ASP A 151 6.73 5.12 11.05
N GLN A 152 6.38 6.39 11.20
CA GLN A 152 6.23 7.35 10.10
C GLN A 152 7.25 8.48 10.16
N THR A 153 8.24 8.39 11.07
CA THR A 153 9.35 9.37 11.14
C THR A 153 10.09 9.51 9.81
N PHE A 154 10.17 8.43 9.01
CA PHE A 154 10.75 8.48 7.66
C PHE A 154 10.06 9.51 6.76
N TRP A 155 8.73 9.62 6.83
CA TRP A 155 7.96 10.56 6.01
C TRP A 155 7.99 11.99 6.58
N LEU A 156 8.37 12.13 7.85
CA LEU A 156 8.47 13.40 8.58
C LEU A 156 9.91 13.93 8.66
N CYS A 157 10.88 13.25 8.03
CA CYS A 157 12.32 13.52 8.13
C CYS A 157 12.78 14.89 7.57
N GLN A 158 11.86 15.63 6.94
CA GLN A 158 12.08 16.93 6.33
C GLN A 158 11.16 18.01 6.91
N VAL A 159 10.46 17.73 8.02
CA VAL A 159 9.57 18.70 8.68
C VAL A 159 10.40 19.86 9.26
N PRO A 160 10.03 21.13 8.99
CA PRO A 160 10.73 22.27 9.57
C PRO A 160 10.58 22.32 11.09
N GLN A 161 11.64 22.75 11.77
CA GLN A 161 11.66 22.80 13.23
C GLN A 161 10.56 23.68 13.82
N GLU A 162 10.27 24.81 13.18
CA GLU A 162 9.19 25.72 13.58
C GLU A 162 7.83 25.01 13.62
N ALA A 163 7.51 24.25 12.58
CA ALA A 163 6.26 23.50 12.50
C ALA A 163 6.22 22.34 13.51
N LEU A 164 7.33 21.62 13.66
CA LEU A 164 7.43 20.48 14.57
C LEU A 164 7.21 20.90 16.04
N ARG A 165 7.68 22.08 16.45
CA ARG A 165 7.52 22.63 17.81
C ARG A 165 6.07 22.85 18.24
N ARG A 166 5.14 22.87 17.30
CA ARG A 166 3.70 23.02 17.52
C ARG A 166 2.91 21.84 16.94
N ALA A 167 3.60 20.76 16.58
CA ALA A 167 3.00 19.55 16.04
C ALA A 167 2.74 18.52 17.15
N ALA A 168 1.49 18.10 17.29
CA ALA A 168 1.08 17.01 18.18
C ALA A 168 0.85 15.71 17.39
N PHE A 169 1.27 14.59 17.97
CA PHE A 169 1.06 13.24 17.43
C PHE A 169 0.36 12.35 18.48
N PRO A 170 -0.95 12.54 18.72
CA PRO A 170 -1.64 11.92 19.85
C PRO A 170 -1.64 10.38 19.89
N ILE A 171 -1.38 9.74 18.75
CA ILE A 171 -1.33 8.27 18.62
C ILE A 171 0.10 7.73 18.57
N GLY A 172 1.11 8.58 18.71
CA GLY A 172 2.53 8.22 18.59
C GLY A 172 2.98 7.10 19.53
N SER A 173 2.38 7.05 20.71
CA SER A 173 2.64 6.02 21.73
C SER A 173 1.71 4.81 21.66
N LEU A 174 0.84 4.69 20.66
CA LEU A 174 -0.13 3.61 20.54
C LEU A 174 0.25 2.61 19.44
N MET A 175 -0.11 1.34 19.66
CA MET A 175 -0.04 0.32 18.63
C MET A 175 -1.24 0.44 17.68
N LYS A 176 -1.06 0.14 16.39
CA LYS A 176 -2.15 0.19 15.40
C LYS A 176 -3.42 -0.58 15.81
N PRO A 177 -3.33 -1.79 16.40
CA PRO A 177 -4.52 -2.51 16.87
C PRO A 177 -5.29 -1.75 17.95
N ASP A 178 -4.59 -1.03 18.83
CA ASP A 178 -5.22 -0.24 19.90
C ASP A 178 -5.93 0.98 19.31
N VAL A 179 -5.33 1.64 18.33
CA VAL A 179 -5.97 2.72 17.57
C VAL A 179 -7.26 2.25 16.90
N LYS A 180 -7.24 1.08 16.22
CA LYS A 180 -8.47 0.51 15.63
C LYS A 180 -9.54 0.19 16.68
N ARG A 181 -9.15 -0.39 17.82
CA ARG A 181 -10.06 -0.72 18.93
C ARG A 181 -10.71 0.55 19.50
N LEU A 182 -9.93 1.59 19.75
CA LEU A 182 -10.43 2.90 20.20
C LEU A 182 -11.43 3.48 19.20
N CYS A 183 -11.13 3.43 17.90
CA CYS A 183 -12.02 3.92 16.85
C CYS A 183 -13.37 3.18 16.82
N SER A 184 -13.36 1.86 16.97
CA SER A 184 -14.60 1.08 17.10
C SER A 184 -15.39 1.44 18.36
N ASN A 185 -14.72 1.62 19.50
CA ASN A 185 -15.36 1.92 20.78
C ASN A 185 -16.08 3.27 20.81
N ILE A 186 -15.63 4.25 20.01
CA ILE A 186 -16.26 5.59 19.90
C ILE A 186 -17.39 5.64 18.87
N GLY A 187 -17.84 4.48 18.37
CA GLY A 187 -18.94 4.37 17.41
C GLY A 187 -18.53 4.58 15.95
N LEU A 188 -17.23 4.55 15.64
CA LEU A 188 -16.69 4.74 14.28
C LEU A 188 -16.21 3.42 13.64
N SER A 189 -16.94 2.33 13.87
CA SER A 189 -16.59 0.99 13.36
C SER A 189 -16.44 0.91 11.83
N SER A 190 -17.22 1.71 11.08
CA SER A 190 -17.07 1.82 9.62
C SER A 190 -15.71 2.38 9.22
N ILE A 191 -15.18 3.34 9.99
CA ILE A 191 -13.85 3.93 9.79
C ILE A 191 -12.75 2.97 10.28
N ALA A 192 -12.99 2.25 11.38
CA ALA A 192 -12.02 1.29 11.94
C ALA A 192 -11.69 0.12 10.99
N THR A 193 -12.68 -0.31 10.20
CA THR A 193 -12.54 -1.38 9.20
C THR A 193 -12.00 -0.89 7.85
N ARG A 194 -11.87 0.43 7.68
CA ARG A 194 -11.34 1.03 6.46
C ARG A 194 -9.91 0.56 6.20
N ARG A 195 -9.63 0.22 4.95
CA ARG A 195 -8.27 -0.08 4.51
C ARG A 195 -7.43 1.18 4.56
N GLU A 196 -6.16 1.00 4.91
CA GLU A 196 -5.20 2.09 4.88
C GLU A 196 -5.01 2.61 3.46
N SER A 197 -4.82 3.91 3.33
CA SER A 197 -4.50 4.54 2.05
C SER A 197 -3.17 3.99 1.54
N ALA A 198 -3.14 3.64 0.25
CA ALA A 198 -1.96 3.16 -0.44
C ALA A 198 -1.81 3.92 -1.76
N GLY A 199 -0.57 4.13 -2.21
CA GLY A 199 -0.27 5.00 -3.35
C GLY A 199 0.26 6.37 -2.90
N ILE A 200 0.43 7.28 -3.84
CA ILE A 200 0.93 8.65 -3.58
C ILE A 200 -0.12 9.40 -2.75
N CYS A 201 0.33 10.16 -1.74
CA CYS A 201 -0.55 10.92 -0.86
C CYS A 201 -1.50 11.82 -1.67
N PHE A 202 -2.79 11.83 -1.31
CA PHE A 202 -3.88 12.59 -1.95
C PHE A 202 -4.28 12.18 -3.37
N ILE A 203 -3.45 11.46 -4.12
CA ILE A 203 -3.79 10.91 -5.45
C ILE A 203 -4.43 9.51 -5.32
N GLY A 204 -3.99 8.75 -4.30
CA GLY A 204 -4.55 7.44 -3.98
C GLY A 204 -4.01 6.31 -4.86
N LYS A 205 -4.74 5.18 -4.90
CA LYS A 205 -4.31 3.98 -5.61
C LYS A 205 -4.70 4.06 -7.09
N ARG A 206 -3.69 4.11 -7.96
CA ARG A 206 -3.80 4.06 -9.42
C ARG A 206 -2.79 3.05 -10.00
N ASN A 207 -2.96 2.67 -11.26
CA ASN A 207 -1.85 2.11 -12.03
C ASN A 207 -0.87 3.26 -12.28
N PHE A 208 0.35 3.14 -11.73
CA PHE A 208 1.34 4.21 -11.81
C PHE A 208 1.71 4.55 -13.25
N SER A 209 1.85 3.55 -14.13
CA SER A 209 2.20 3.78 -15.54
C SER A 209 1.12 4.59 -16.27
N ASP A 210 -0.14 4.19 -16.15
CA ASP A 210 -1.26 4.88 -16.81
C ASP A 210 -1.46 6.30 -16.25
N PHE A 211 -1.15 6.49 -14.97
CA PHE A 211 -1.23 7.79 -14.30
C PHE A 211 -0.13 8.74 -14.78
N ILE A 212 1.13 8.29 -14.75
CA ILE A 212 2.27 9.17 -15.08
C ILE A 212 2.26 9.58 -16.56
N ASP A 213 1.74 8.73 -17.45
CA ASP A 213 1.65 9.01 -18.90
C ASP A 213 0.67 10.12 -19.27
N GLN A 214 -0.19 10.55 -18.35
CA GLN A 214 -1.04 11.73 -18.54
C GLN A 214 -0.24 13.04 -18.42
N TYR A 215 0.95 12.98 -17.82
CA TYR A 215 1.75 14.16 -17.48
C TYR A 215 3.16 14.14 -18.09
N VAL A 216 3.72 12.95 -18.31
CA VAL A 216 5.05 12.75 -18.90
C VAL A 216 4.90 12.16 -20.29
N GLU A 217 5.50 12.82 -21.28
CA GLU A 217 5.53 12.33 -22.65
C GLU A 217 6.21 10.96 -22.74
N ARG A 218 5.53 9.98 -23.36
CA ARG A 218 6.12 8.67 -23.64
C ARG A 218 7.28 8.82 -24.62
N ARG A 219 8.46 8.36 -24.19
CA ARG A 219 9.69 8.38 -24.99
C ARG A 219 10.25 6.97 -25.06
N PRO A 220 9.85 6.19 -26.07
CA PRO A 220 10.28 4.81 -26.19
C PRO A 220 11.80 4.66 -26.20
N GLY A 221 12.25 3.59 -25.58
CA GLY A 221 13.66 3.28 -25.37
C GLY A 221 13.91 1.78 -25.40
N ARG A 222 15.14 1.40 -25.06
CA ARG A 222 15.61 0.01 -25.16
C ARG A 222 16.00 -0.56 -23.81
N PHE A 223 15.64 -1.81 -23.60
CA PHE A 223 16.23 -2.64 -22.57
C PHE A 223 17.53 -3.24 -23.09
N VAL A 224 18.60 -3.11 -22.32
CA VAL A 224 19.92 -3.64 -22.68
C VAL A 224 20.47 -4.44 -21.50
N HIS A 225 20.97 -5.64 -21.76
CA HIS A 225 21.68 -6.40 -20.74
C HIS A 225 22.98 -5.68 -20.37
N LEU A 226 23.19 -5.40 -19.07
CA LEU A 226 24.30 -4.56 -18.59
C LEU A 226 25.67 -5.10 -19.01
N GLU A 227 25.89 -6.41 -18.85
CA GLU A 227 27.21 -7.01 -19.12
C GLU A 227 27.43 -7.36 -20.60
N THR A 228 26.47 -8.02 -21.26
CA THR A 228 26.63 -8.49 -22.63
C THR A 228 26.37 -7.41 -23.69
N GLY A 229 25.73 -6.29 -23.31
CA GLY A 229 25.27 -5.28 -24.26
C GLY A 229 24.15 -5.74 -25.19
N LYS A 230 23.61 -6.96 -25.00
CA LYS A 230 22.54 -7.51 -25.82
C LYS A 230 21.24 -6.72 -25.60
N GLU A 231 20.57 -6.37 -26.68
CA GLU A 231 19.23 -5.79 -26.62
C GLU A 231 18.21 -6.84 -26.15
N LEU A 232 17.45 -6.48 -25.12
CA LEU A 232 16.43 -7.31 -24.46
C LEU A 232 15.01 -6.77 -24.72
N GLY A 233 14.81 -6.00 -25.78
CA GLY A 233 13.50 -5.45 -26.16
C GLY A 233 13.36 -3.95 -25.87
N GLN A 234 12.11 -3.47 -25.87
CA GLN A 234 11.77 -2.05 -25.82
C GLN A 234 10.86 -1.71 -24.64
N HIS A 235 10.82 -0.43 -24.28
CA HIS A 235 9.95 0.12 -23.26
C HIS A 235 9.37 1.47 -23.66
N ASP A 236 8.30 1.91 -23.00
CA ASP A 236 7.56 3.13 -23.35
C ASP A 236 8.14 4.42 -22.71
N GLY A 237 9.07 4.28 -21.76
CA GLY A 237 9.81 5.42 -21.21
C GLY A 237 10.59 5.08 -19.95
N VAL A 238 11.68 5.82 -19.69
CA VAL A 238 12.55 5.58 -18.52
C VAL A 238 11.81 5.88 -17.20
N HIS A 239 10.86 6.82 -17.22
CA HIS A 239 10.04 7.24 -16.07
C HIS A 239 9.16 6.14 -15.48
N HIS A 240 8.97 5.02 -16.18
CA HIS A 240 8.23 3.85 -15.67
C HIS A 240 9.06 2.91 -14.79
N TYR A 241 10.37 3.17 -14.69
CA TYR A 241 11.31 2.23 -14.10
C TYR A 241 12.07 2.86 -12.94
N THR A 242 12.36 2.04 -11.93
CA THR A 242 13.20 2.37 -10.80
C THR A 242 14.22 1.25 -10.59
N LEU A 243 15.37 1.56 -9.99
CA LEU A 243 16.39 0.56 -9.68
C LEU A 243 15.79 -0.61 -8.90
N GLY A 244 16.16 -1.83 -9.31
CA GLY A 244 15.71 -3.08 -8.72
C GLY A 244 14.30 -3.50 -9.10
N GLN A 245 13.56 -2.72 -9.91
CA GLN A 245 12.27 -3.13 -10.46
C GLN A 245 12.47 -4.28 -11.43
N ARG A 246 11.54 -5.23 -11.43
CA ARG A 246 11.48 -6.30 -12.42
C ARG A 246 10.60 -5.85 -13.59
N PRO A 247 11.15 -5.55 -14.78
CA PRO A 247 10.35 -5.28 -15.96
C PRO A 247 9.66 -6.57 -16.44
N ARG A 248 8.54 -6.41 -17.15
CA ARG A 248 7.88 -7.52 -17.84
C ARG A 248 8.48 -7.64 -19.24
N LEU A 249 9.27 -8.68 -19.48
CA LEU A 249 9.87 -8.96 -20.79
C LEU A 249 9.25 -10.23 -21.38
N ALA A 250 9.09 -10.28 -22.69
CA ALA A 250 8.48 -11.41 -23.42
C ALA A 250 9.51 -12.41 -24.00
N ILE A 251 10.77 -12.37 -23.54
CA ILE A 251 11.91 -12.92 -24.30
C ILE A 251 12.46 -14.22 -23.69
N ASP A 252 12.22 -14.49 -22.40
CA ASP A 252 12.57 -15.76 -21.74
C ASP A 252 11.87 -15.92 -20.35
N HIS A 253 12.21 -16.99 -19.63
CA HIS A 253 11.77 -17.26 -18.24
C HIS A 253 12.71 -16.66 -17.17
N ARG A 254 13.77 -15.93 -17.56
CA ARG A 254 14.73 -15.35 -16.61
C ARG A 254 14.10 -14.18 -15.88
N ARG A 255 14.67 -13.86 -14.73
CA ARG A 255 14.24 -12.73 -13.89
C ARG A 255 15.25 -11.62 -14.03
N TYR A 256 14.94 -10.65 -14.87
CA TYR A 256 15.72 -9.43 -15.03
C TYR A 256 15.33 -8.37 -14.02
N PHE A 257 16.30 -7.54 -13.63
CA PHE A 257 16.10 -6.40 -12.74
C PHE A 257 16.79 -5.16 -13.30
N VAL A 258 16.16 -4.00 -13.13
CA VAL A 258 16.72 -2.70 -13.53
C VAL A 258 17.96 -2.40 -12.68
N ALA A 259 19.12 -2.30 -13.32
CA ALA A 259 20.39 -1.98 -12.66
C ALA A 259 20.83 -0.54 -12.91
N LYS A 260 20.43 0.07 -14.03
CA LYS A 260 20.81 1.44 -14.36
C LYS A 260 19.80 2.08 -15.32
N LEU A 261 19.51 3.35 -15.10
CA LEU A 261 18.61 4.17 -15.91
C LEU A 261 19.44 5.25 -16.60
N CYS A 262 19.36 5.33 -17.93
CA CYS A 262 20.05 6.33 -18.74
C CYS A 262 19.03 7.12 -19.57
N PRO A 263 18.43 8.21 -19.02
CA PRO A 263 17.42 9.02 -19.72
C PRO A 263 17.92 9.60 -21.04
N ASN A 264 19.15 10.11 -21.08
CA ASN A 264 19.73 10.76 -22.26
C ASN A 264 19.81 9.81 -23.46
N SER A 265 20.22 8.56 -23.22
CA SER A 265 20.29 7.53 -24.26
C SER A 265 19.01 6.68 -24.35
N ARG A 266 17.98 7.00 -23.55
CA ARG A 266 16.72 6.26 -23.44
C ARG A 266 16.94 4.75 -23.24
N THR A 267 17.93 4.41 -22.42
CA THR A 267 18.36 3.02 -22.21
C THR A 267 18.11 2.63 -20.76
N VAL A 268 17.46 1.48 -20.56
CA VAL A 268 17.30 0.86 -19.25
C VAL A 268 18.14 -0.41 -19.23
N TYR A 269 19.18 -0.41 -18.41
CA TYR A 269 20.08 -1.57 -18.29
C TYR A 269 19.55 -2.57 -17.27
N LEU A 270 19.58 -3.84 -17.67
CA LEU A 270 19.05 -4.95 -16.89
C LEU A 270 20.14 -5.95 -16.55
N VAL A 271 19.95 -6.66 -15.44
CA VAL A 271 20.82 -7.75 -14.99
C VAL A 271 20.03 -8.98 -14.60
N ASP A 272 20.67 -10.14 -14.70
CA ASP A 272 20.12 -11.44 -14.34
C ASP A 272 20.13 -11.64 -12.82
N GLY A 273 18.96 -11.97 -12.25
CA GLY A 273 18.84 -12.40 -10.86
C GLY A 273 18.89 -11.27 -9.82
N VAL A 274 18.50 -11.60 -8.59
CA VAL A 274 18.39 -10.63 -7.49
C VAL A 274 19.73 -10.33 -6.81
N SER A 275 20.71 -11.22 -6.95
CA SER A 275 22.01 -11.16 -6.29
C SER A 275 23.08 -10.42 -7.09
N HIS A 276 22.74 -9.87 -8.27
CA HIS A 276 23.73 -9.22 -9.12
C HIS A 276 24.33 -7.97 -8.43
N PRO A 277 25.67 -7.81 -8.38
CA PRO A 277 26.34 -6.74 -7.62
C PRO A 277 25.96 -5.31 -8.07
N SER A 278 25.53 -5.12 -9.32
CA SER A 278 25.03 -3.82 -9.80
C SER A 278 23.74 -3.35 -9.12
N LEU A 279 23.02 -4.24 -8.42
CA LEU A 279 21.83 -3.89 -7.65
C LEU A 279 22.18 -3.43 -6.23
N TYR A 280 23.43 -3.56 -5.78
CA TYR A 280 23.84 -3.30 -4.40
C TYR A 280 24.78 -2.10 -4.36
N HIS A 281 24.59 -1.24 -3.38
CA HIS A 281 25.32 0.02 -3.25
C HIS A 281 25.83 0.15 -1.83
N ARG A 282 27.08 0.59 -1.68
CA ARG A 282 27.69 0.86 -0.38
C ARG A 282 27.81 2.36 -0.14
N ASP A 283 28.19 3.11 -1.17
CA ASP A 283 28.44 4.54 -1.08
C ASP A 283 27.39 5.36 -1.83
N MET A 284 26.97 6.47 -1.20
CA MET A 284 26.10 7.45 -1.81
C MET A 284 26.53 8.88 -1.47
N ARG A 285 26.23 9.80 -2.39
CA ARG A 285 26.38 11.23 -2.22
C ARG A 285 25.01 11.86 -2.07
N CYS A 286 24.89 12.73 -1.08
CA CYS A 286 23.66 13.41 -0.74
C CYS A 286 23.82 14.94 -0.83
N GLU A 287 22.69 15.62 -0.93
CA GLU A 287 22.55 17.06 -0.72
C GLU A 287 22.88 17.48 0.72
N PRO A 288 22.94 18.80 1.01
CA PRO A 288 22.96 19.27 2.39
C PRO A 288 21.85 18.61 3.22
N ALA A 289 22.20 18.16 4.43
CA ALA A 289 21.24 17.53 5.32
C ALA A 289 20.26 18.55 5.89
N HIS A 290 18.99 18.16 5.95
CA HIS A 290 18.00 18.78 6.80
C HIS A 290 18.03 18.09 8.15
N TRP A 291 18.60 18.76 9.15
CA TRP A 291 18.57 18.30 10.53
C TRP A 291 17.28 18.74 11.22
N ILE A 292 16.58 17.81 11.88
CA ILE A 292 15.33 18.11 12.59
C ILE A 292 15.59 19.02 13.77
N HIS A 293 16.50 18.60 14.66
CA HIS A 293 16.81 19.31 15.88
C HIS A 293 18.00 20.26 15.70
N SER A 294 19.16 19.69 15.33
CA SER A 294 20.41 20.40 15.03
C SER A 294 21.39 19.44 14.36
N GLU A 295 22.43 19.99 13.71
CA GLU A 295 23.56 19.17 13.26
C GLU A 295 24.17 18.43 14.47
N PRO A 296 24.38 17.10 14.39
CA PRO A 296 25.03 16.36 15.46
C PRO A 296 26.41 16.97 15.79
N PRO A 297 26.71 17.24 17.08
CA PRO A 297 27.96 17.90 17.46
C PRO A 297 29.21 17.14 17.00
N GLU A 298 29.15 15.81 16.92
CA GLU A 298 30.28 14.99 16.46
C GLU A 298 30.59 15.24 14.97
N LEU A 299 29.54 15.39 14.15
CA LEU A 299 29.66 15.74 12.74
C LEU A 299 30.19 17.17 12.57
N ALA A 300 29.78 18.09 13.44
CA ALA A 300 30.29 19.46 13.43
C ALA A 300 31.78 19.55 13.82
N ALA A 301 32.21 18.71 14.76
CA ALA A 301 33.57 18.74 15.31
C ALA A 301 34.60 17.93 14.53
N THR A 302 34.18 16.80 13.93
CA THR A 302 35.10 15.82 13.32
C THR A 302 34.85 15.60 11.82
N ASP A 303 33.84 16.27 11.26
CA ASP A 303 33.32 16.03 9.91
C ASP A 303 32.85 14.59 9.68
N GLN A 304 32.67 13.80 10.75
CA GLN A 304 32.25 12.40 10.69
C GLN A 304 31.14 12.08 11.70
N LEU A 305 30.27 11.14 11.34
CA LEU A 305 29.22 10.62 12.20
C LEU A 305 29.01 9.13 12.00
N HIS A 306 28.93 8.36 13.08
CA HIS A 306 28.35 7.02 13.03
C HIS A 306 26.88 7.09 13.46
N CYS A 307 25.98 6.55 12.63
CA CYS A 307 24.55 6.51 12.90
C CYS A 307 23.87 5.41 12.07
N GLN A 308 22.56 5.28 12.23
CA GLN A 308 21.76 4.38 11.42
C GLN A 308 21.06 5.13 10.28
N LEU A 309 20.76 4.43 9.18
CA LEU A 309 20.09 4.99 8.01
C LEU A 309 18.93 4.12 7.55
N ARG A 310 17.84 4.77 7.13
CA ARG A 310 16.83 4.19 6.24
C ARG A 310 16.74 5.01 4.96
N TRP A 311 16.62 4.36 3.82
CA TRP A 311 16.33 5.04 2.54
C TRP A 311 14.98 4.61 1.94
N GLN A 312 14.31 3.65 2.58
CA GLN A 312 12.93 3.25 2.34
C GLN A 312 12.28 2.88 3.68
N ASN A 313 11.03 3.30 3.90
CA ASN A 313 10.37 3.19 5.21
C ASN A 313 10.24 1.75 5.77
N LYS A 314 10.15 0.73 4.90
CA LYS A 314 9.95 -0.67 5.34
C LYS A 314 11.22 -1.40 5.74
N TRP A 315 12.37 -0.77 5.51
CA TRP A 315 13.66 -1.39 5.76
C TRP A 315 14.10 -1.14 7.18
N ARG A 316 14.79 -2.13 7.77
CA ARG A 316 15.47 -1.90 9.03
C ARG A 316 16.47 -0.74 8.88
N PRO A 317 16.72 0.05 9.94
CA PRO A 317 17.88 0.91 9.97
C PRO A 317 19.16 0.10 9.77
N ILE A 318 20.10 0.63 9.00
CA ILE A 318 21.42 0.03 8.75
C ILE A 318 22.49 0.97 9.26
N ASP A 319 23.50 0.44 9.93
CA ASP A 319 24.64 1.23 10.39
C ASP A 319 25.38 1.86 9.20
N CYS A 320 25.79 3.12 9.37
CA CYS A 320 26.44 3.89 8.34
C CYS A 320 27.38 4.94 8.93
N HIS A 321 28.34 5.36 8.11
CA HIS A 321 29.22 6.48 8.38
C HIS A 321 28.85 7.65 7.47
N LEU A 322 28.61 8.82 8.06
CA LEU A 322 28.46 10.08 7.35
C LEU A 322 29.79 10.81 7.39
N ALA A 323 30.15 11.46 6.28
CA ALA A 323 31.25 12.42 6.20
C ALA A 323 30.79 13.67 5.46
N LYS A 324 31.25 14.86 5.86
CA LYS A 324 30.98 16.09 5.11
C LYS A 324 31.65 16.03 3.73
N ASP A 325 30.93 16.47 2.70
CA ASP A 325 31.42 16.55 1.31
C ASP A 325 30.97 17.89 0.70
N GLY A 326 31.79 18.92 0.91
CA GLY A 326 31.41 20.30 0.62
C GLY A 326 30.20 20.72 1.45
N ALA A 327 29.13 21.16 0.78
CA ALA A 327 27.86 21.47 1.44
C ALA A 327 26.98 20.22 1.71
N GLY A 328 27.30 19.07 1.09
CA GLY A 328 26.53 17.85 1.19
C GLY A 328 27.16 16.81 2.12
N LEU A 329 26.67 15.58 2.00
CA LEU A 329 27.19 14.43 2.75
C LEU A 329 27.62 13.31 1.82
N ARG A 330 28.68 12.62 2.20
CA ARG A 330 29.01 11.28 1.74
C ARG A 330 28.56 10.29 2.79
N VAL A 331 27.88 9.23 2.37
CA VAL A 331 27.37 8.19 3.24
C VAL A 331 27.90 6.85 2.79
N THR A 332 28.55 6.15 3.71
CA THR A 332 29.10 4.80 3.50
C THR A 332 28.34 3.84 4.41
N LEU A 333 27.65 2.88 3.81
CA LEU A 333 26.89 1.86 4.53
C LEU A 333 27.82 0.75 5.05
N ALA A 334 27.58 0.29 6.28
CA ALA A 334 28.33 -0.84 6.86
C ALA A 334 28.18 -2.11 6.01
N GLU A 335 26.99 -2.31 5.44
CA GLU A 335 26.65 -3.40 4.54
C GLU A 335 26.08 -2.85 3.22
N PRO A 336 26.38 -3.47 2.04
CA PRO A 336 25.81 -3.04 0.78
C PRO A 336 24.29 -3.23 0.75
N MET A 337 23.56 -2.17 0.43
CA MET A 337 22.10 -2.19 0.38
C MET A 337 21.58 -2.17 -1.05
N ARG A 338 20.50 -2.92 -1.27
CA ARG A 338 19.92 -3.12 -2.58
C ARG A 338 19.18 -1.86 -3.07
N CYS A 339 19.56 -1.31 -4.22
CA CYS A 339 18.84 -0.30 -5.00
C CYS A 339 18.69 1.09 -4.37
N VAL A 340 19.72 1.54 -3.64
CA VAL A 340 19.83 2.94 -3.18
C VAL A 340 19.70 3.90 -4.37
N SER A 341 18.55 4.57 -4.48
CA SER A 341 18.15 5.29 -5.71
C SER A 341 18.25 6.80 -5.54
N ALA A 342 18.80 7.49 -6.55
CA ALA A 342 18.79 8.94 -6.60
C ALA A 342 17.34 9.50 -6.62
N GLY A 343 17.13 10.63 -5.95
CA GLY A 343 15.80 11.24 -5.74
C GLY A 343 15.09 10.79 -4.47
N GLN A 344 15.49 9.65 -3.87
CA GLN A 344 15.04 9.25 -2.54
C GLN A 344 15.78 10.02 -1.43
N TYR A 345 15.37 9.81 -0.18
CA TYR A 345 16.00 10.42 1.00
C TYR A 345 16.76 9.37 1.80
N ALA A 346 17.99 9.69 2.18
CA ALA A 346 18.72 9.02 3.26
C ALA A 346 18.26 9.65 4.59
N VAL A 347 17.56 8.89 5.42
CA VAL A 347 17.04 9.34 6.72
C VAL A 347 17.91 8.77 7.83
N PHE A 348 18.45 9.65 8.68
CA PHE A 348 19.43 9.32 9.70
C PHE A 348 18.78 9.16 11.06
N TYR A 349 19.19 8.12 11.79
CA TYR A 349 18.66 7.73 13.08
C TYR A 349 19.79 7.49 14.08
N ARG A 350 19.52 7.79 15.35
CA ARG A 350 20.33 7.35 16.48
C ARG A 350 19.39 6.93 17.59
N ASP A 351 19.52 5.70 18.06
CA ASP A 351 18.59 5.09 19.00
C ASP A 351 17.14 5.18 18.48
N ASN A 352 16.29 5.97 19.14
CA ASN A 352 14.89 6.20 18.76
C ASN A 352 14.65 7.62 18.20
N GLU A 353 15.70 8.37 17.87
CA GLU A 353 15.61 9.72 17.33
C GLU A 353 15.85 9.73 15.81
N CYS A 354 14.97 10.40 15.07
CA CYS A 354 15.20 10.78 13.68
C CYS A 354 15.98 12.10 13.69
N LEU A 355 17.27 12.01 13.36
CA LEU A 355 18.19 13.16 13.36
C LEU A 355 17.84 14.14 12.23
N GLY A 356 17.42 13.60 11.08
CA GLY A 356 17.25 14.37 9.86
C GLY A 356 17.34 13.51 8.61
N SER A 357 17.46 14.16 7.47
CA SER A 357 17.64 13.46 6.19
C SER A 357 18.34 14.31 5.16
N ALA A 358 18.89 13.64 4.15
CA ALA A 358 19.47 14.29 2.97
C ALA A 358 18.98 13.58 1.70
N ARG A 359 18.69 14.36 0.65
CA ARG A 359 18.27 13.78 -0.64
C ARG A 359 19.48 13.12 -1.31
N ILE A 360 19.28 11.91 -1.82
CA ILE A 360 20.31 11.12 -2.50
C ILE A 360 20.49 11.66 -3.92
N LEU A 361 21.68 12.12 -4.24
CA LEU A 361 22.04 12.61 -5.58
C LEU A 361 22.53 11.50 -6.49
N ALA A 362 23.38 10.63 -5.94
CA ALA A 362 23.96 9.51 -6.66
C ALA A 362 24.39 8.42 -5.69
N SER A 363 24.45 7.20 -6.18
CA SER A 363 25.00 6.04 -5.50
C SER A 363 25.90 5.28 -6.47
N ARG A 364 26.90 4.57 -5.96
CA ARG A 364 27.74 3.67 -6.77
C ARG A 364 27.35 2.24 -6.47
N SER A 365 27.18 1.44 -7.51
CA SER A 365 26.94 0.02 -7.31
C SER A 365 28.26 -0.69 -7.05
N LEU A 366 28.22 -1.86 -6.39
CA LEU A 366 29.42 -2.69 -6.20
C LEU A 366 30.04 -3.07 -7.55
N CYS A 367 29.22 -3.19 -8.60
CA CYS A 367 29.69 -3.42 -9.96
C CYS A 367 30.51 -2.25 -10.52
N ASP A 368 30.14 -1.00 -10.20
CA ASP A 368 30.90 0.20 -10.57
C ASP A 368 32.21 0.32 -9.78
N GLU A 369 32.27 -0.31 -8.59
CA GLU A 369 33.47 -0.43 -7.76
C GLU A 369 34.40 -1.59 -8.18
N GLY A 370 33.99 -2.36 -9.20
CA GLY A 370 34.77 -3.46 -9.77
C GLY A 370 34.40 -4.86 -9.24
N SER A 371 33.45 -4.98 -8.32
CA SER A 371 32.95 -6.28 -7.87
C SER A 371 32.16 -6.99 -8.98
N ARG A 372 32.34 -8.30 -9.07
CA ARG A 372 31.57 -9.21 -9.93
C ARG A 372 30.93 -10.35 -9.13
N ASP A 373 31.17 -10.38 -7.83
CA ASP A 373 30.69 -11.46 -6.97
C ASP A 373 29.19 -11.29 -6.70
N PRO A 374 28.39 -12.38 -6.78
CA PRO A 374 27.01 -12.35 -6.35
C PRO A 374 26.90 -11.96 -4.87
N VAL A 375 25.99 -11.03 -4.59
CA VAL A 375 25.72 -10.60 -3.22
C VAL A 375 24.67 -11.52 -2.61
N HIS A 376 24.99 -12.08 -1.45
CA HIS A 376 24.03 -12.82 -0.63
C HIS A 376 23.06 -11.85 0.02
N TRP A 377 21.86 -11.80 -0.53
CA TRP A 377 20.76 -10.98 -0.06
C TRP A 377 20.03 -11.64 1.10
N ASN A 378 19.99 -10.97 2.24
CA ASN A 378 19.13 -11.40 3.34
C ASN A 378 17.71 -10.85 3.14
N THR A 379 16.76 -11.72 2.85
CA THR A 379 15.34 -11.35 2.69
C THR A 379 14.70 -10.82 3.97
N ASP A 380 15.27 -11.13 5.13
CA ASP A 380 14.75 -10.68 6.42
C ASP A 380 14.96 -9.18 6.66
N ASP A 381 15.79 -8.53 5.84
CA ASP A 381 16.00 -7.06 5.81
C ASP A 381 14.71 -6.28 5.49
N PHE A 382 13.81 -6.91 4.74
CA PHE A 382 12.48 -6.37 4.45
C PHE A 382 11.46 -6.70 5.55
N LEU A 383 11.78 -7.67 6.41
CA LEU A 383 10.92 -8.26 7.44
C LEU A 383 11.45 -7.99 8.85
N ALA A 384 11.85 -6.74 9.16
CA ALA A 384 12.04 -6.33 10.56
C ALA A 384 10.70 -6.17 11.31
N THR A 385 9.83 -7.18 11.18
CA THR A 385 8.50 -7.25 11.82
C THR A 385 8.13 -8.64 12.34
N SER A 386 8.96 -9.67 12.15
CA SER A 386 8.79 -10.93 12.88
C SER A 386 9.41 -10.83 14.27
N LYS A 387 8.56 -10.90 15.31
CA LYS A 387 8.97 -11.13 16.70
C LYS A 387 9.95 -12.31 16.80
N PRO A 388 10.84 -12.36 17.81
CA PRO A 388 11.57 -13.59 18.12
C PRO A 388 10.53 -14.69 18.41
N ALA A 389 10.66 -15.82 17.71
CA ALA A 389 9.78 -16.96 17.88
C ALA A 389 9.91 -17.47 19.33
N PRO A 390 8.81 -17.61 20.10
CA PRO A 390 8.83 -18.46 21.27
C PRO A 390 8.94 -19.90 20.79
N SER A 391 9.93 -20.62 21.31
CA SER A 391 10.06 -22.06 21.20
C SER A 391 8.79 -22.72 21.77
N VAL A 392 7.97 -23.31 20.91
CA VAL A 392 6.92 -24.25 21.34
C VAL A 392 6.96 -25.47 20.44
N SER A 393 7.10 -26.60 21.12
CA SER A 393 7.12 -27.98 20.65
C SER A 393 5.94 -28.35 19.76
N ALA A 394 6.22 -29.27 18.84
CA ALA A 394 5.29 -29.90 17.92
C ALA A 394 4.18 -30.69 18.62
N SER A 395 2.93 -30.54 18.15
CA SER A 395 1.90 -31.60 18.14
C SER A 395 0.68 -31.18 17.31
N GLY A 396 0.37 -31.94 16.24
CA GLY A 396 -0.95 -32.16 15.57
C GLY A 396 -1.80 -30.95 15.14
N THR A 397 -2.53 -30.92 14.02
CA THR A 397 -3.01 -31.91 13.04
C THR A 397 -3.30 -31.13 11.74
N GLY A 398 -2.92 -31.69 10.58
CA GLY A 398 -3.19 -31.08 9.28
C GLY A 398 -4.65 -31.26 8.88
N ILE A 399 -5.30 -30.19 8.42
CA ILE A 399 -6.59 -30.26 7.70
C ILE A 399 -6.27 -30.35 6.21
N SER A 400 -6.52 -31.51 5.62
CA SER A 400 -6.47 -31.74 4.17
C SER A 400 -7.76 -31.25 3.50
N VAL A 401 -7.63 -30.47 2.43
CA VAL A 401 -8.75 -30.13 1.54
C VAL A 401 -8.98 -31.35 0.63
N SER A 402 -10.17 -31.96 0.65
CA SER A 402 -10.50 -33.15 -0.15
C SER A 402 -10.64 -32.82 -1.64
N GLU A 403 -10.04 -33.63 -2.51
CA GLU A 403 -10.23 -33.55 -3.97
C GLU A 403 -11.71 -33.79 -4.36
N PRO A 404 -12.23 -33.09 -5.39
CA PRO A 404 -13.60 -33.31 -5.86
C PRO A 404 -13.80 -34.73 -6.40
N SER A 405 -14.98 -35.30 -6.18
CA SER A 405 -15.30 -36.68 -6.58
C SER A 405 -15.13 -36.88 -8.10
N ARG A 406 -14.61 -38.05 -8.48
CA ARG A 406 -14.42 -38.49 -9.88
C ARG A 406 -15.70 -38.35 -10.72
N ASP A 407 -16.87 -38.49 -10.10
CA ASP A 407 -18.17 -38.43 -10.76
C ASP A 407 -18.51 -37.01 -11.23
N TYR A 408 -18.15 -35.99 -10.45
CA TYR A 408 -18.35 -34.58 -10.85
C TYR A 408 -17.57 -34.23 -12.10
N LYS A 409 -16.31 -34.70 -12.19
CA LYS A 409 -15.47 -34.45 -13.36
C LYS A 409 -16.07 -35.10 -14.61
N ILE A 410 -16.58 -36.33 -14.50
CA ILE A 410 -17.22 -37.02 -15.62
C ILE A 410 -18.49 -36.28 -16.08
N SER A 411 -19.36 -35.86 -15.15
CA SER A 411 -20.58 -35.10 -15.48
C SER A 411 -20.26 -33.76 -16.16
N LEU A 412 -19.22 -33.07 -15.71
CA LEU A 412 -18.79 -31.80 -16.31
C LEU A 412 -18.23 -32.00 -17.72
N HIS A 413 -17.43 -33.04 -17.94
CA HIS A 413 -16.95 -33.40 -19.28
C HIS A 413 -18.10 -33.70 -20.23
N TYR A 414 -19.13 -34.42 -19.78
CA TYR A 414 -20.33 -34.70 -20.58
C TYR A 414 -21.13 -33.43 -20.91
N ALA A 415 -21.27 -32.50 -19.97
CA ALA A 415 -21.97 -31.23 -20.22
C ALA A 415 -21.24 -30.36 -21.26
N VAL A 416 -19.91 -30.27 -21.14
CA VAL A 416 -19.07 -29.53 -22.09
C VAL A 416 -19.13 -30.17 -23.49
N ASP A 417 -19.16 -31.50 -23.58
CA ASP A 417 -19.33 -32.21 -24.85
C ASP A 417 -20.65 -31.85 -25.53
N LYS A 418 -21.77 -31.88 -24.79
CA LYS A 418 -23.09 -31.48 -25.32
C LYS A 418 -23.18 -30.03 -25.75
N LEU A 419 -22.51 -29.13 -25.04
CA LEU A 419 -22.46 -27.72 -25.41
C LEU A 419 -21.57 -27.50 -26.64
N CYS A 420 -20.43 -28.19 -26.72
CA CYS A 420 -19.59 -28.19 -27.92
C CYS A 420 -20.37 -28.70 -29.14
N ASP A 421 -21.17 -29.76 -29.00
CA ASP A 421 -22.05 -30.27 -30.06
C ASP A 421 -23.12 -29.23 -30.50
N SER A 422 -23.73 -28.55 -29.53
CA SER A 422 -24.74 -27.51 -29.80
C SER A 422 -24.14 -26.32 -30.55
N VAL A 423 -22.98 -25.83 -30.09
CA VAL A 423 -22.26 -24.72 -30.72
C VAL A 423 -21.72 -25.13 -32.09
N ALA A 424 -21.18 -26.34 -32.23
CA ALA A 424 -20.74 -26.90 -33.50
C ALA A 424 -21.87 -26.91 -34.53
N THR A 425 -23.08 -27.27 -34.11
CA THR A 425 -24.28 -27.27 -34.96
C THR A 425 -24.69 -25.86 -35.37
N GLN A 426 -24.68 -24.90 -34.44
CA GLN A 426 -25.04 -23.50 -34.73
C GLN A 426 -24.01 -22.80 -35.64
N GLN A 427 -22.73 -23.12 -35.48
CA GLN A 427 -21.61 -22.51 -36.21
C GLN A 427 -21.17 -23.33 -37.43
N GLN A 428 -21.88 -24.42 -37.75
CA GLN A 428 -21.56 -25.35 -38.84
C GLN A 428 -20.09 -25.82 -38.84
N CYS A 429 -19.54 -26.08 -37.66
CA CYS A 429 -18.17 -26.58 -37.49
C CYS A 429 -18.17 -27.93 -36.73
N LYS A 430 -17.00 -28.56 -36.60
CA LYS A 430 -16.83 -29.76 -35.74
C LYS A 430 -15.64 -29.54 -34.83
N PHE A 431 -15.82 -29.77 -33.53
CA PHE A 431 -14.72 -29.79 -32.58
C PHE A 431 -14.08 -31.17 -32.56
N SER A 432 -12.75 -31.24 -32.46
CA SER A 432 -12.08 -32.53 -32.27
C SER A 432 -12.25 -33.01 -30.82
N PRO A 433 -12.24 -34.32 -30.55
CA PRO A 433 -12.32 -34.86 -29.20
C PRO A 433 -11.25 -34.27 -28.26
N GLU A 434 -10.06 -33.96 -28.77
CA GLU A 434 -8.97 -33.35 -27.99
C GLU A 434 -9.31 -31.92 -27.58
N VAL A 435 -9.95 -31.15 -28.47
CA VAL A 435 -10.41 -29.79 -28.16
C VAL A 435 -11.52 -29.81 -27.13
N VAL A 436 -12.51 -30.70 -27.27
CA VAL A 436 -13.59 -30.85 -26.28
C VAL A 436 -13.02 -31.25 -24.91
N ALA A 437 -12.09 -32.20 -24.87
CA ALA A 437 -11.42 -32.61 -23.63
C ALA A 437 -10.61 -31.47 -22.99
N ALA A 438 -9.90 -30.67 -23.79
CA ALA A 438 -9.13 -29.52 -23.31
C ALA A 438 -10.02 -28.41 -22.75
N ILE A 439 -11.18 -28.15 -23.38
CA ILE A 439 -12.19 -27.21 -22.87
C ILE A 439 -12.75 -27.75 -21.55
N ALA A 440 -13.13 -29.03 -21.50
CA ALA A 440 -13.67 -29.64 -20.29
C ALA A 440 -12.69 -29.60 -19.10
N GLU A 441 -11.41 -29.87 -19.33
CA GLU A 441 -10.38 -29.77 -18.29
C GLU A 441 -10.15 -28.31 -17.84
N SER A 442 -10.29 -27.36 -18.75
CA SER A 442 -10.18 -25.93 -18.44
C SER A 442 -11.37 -25.45 -17.61
N VAL A 443 -12.59 -25.85 -17.98
CA VAL A 443 -13.82 -25.57 -17.23
C VAL A 443 -13.79 -26.25 -15.87
N HIS A 444 -13.28 -27.48 -15.76
CA HIS A 444 -13.13 -28.16 -14.46
C HIS A 444 -12.21 -27.39 -13.51
N ARG A 445 -11.04 -26.93 -13.99
CA ARG A 445 -10.10 -26.13 -13.19
C ARG A 445 -10.66 -24.76 -12.80
N LEU A 446 -11.43 -24.14 -13.71
CA LEU A 446 -12.15 -22.91 -13.40
C LEU A 446 -13.22 -23.15 -12.34
N ALA A 447 -14.00 -24.22 -12.43
CA ALA A 447 -15.02 -24.58 -11.46
C ALA A 447 -14.43 -24.85 -10.06
N GLN A 448 -13.28 -25.53 -9.98
CA GLN A 448 -12.53 -25.70 -8.72
C GLN A 448 -12.13 -24.35 -8.12
N THR A 449 -11.60 -23.44 -8.94
CA THR A 449 -11.20 -22.11 -8.49
C THR A 449 -12.41 -21.30 -8.00
N TYR A 450 -13.51 -21.33 -8.75
CA TYR A 450 -14.74 -20.63 -8.36
C TYR A 450 -15.41 -21.23 -7.12
N SER A 451 -15.30 -22.53 -6.88
CA SER A 451 -15.86 -23.16 -5.67
C SER A 451 -15.23 -22.59 -4.39
N LEU A 452 -13.91 -22.39 -4.39
CA LEU A 452 -13.18 -21.77 -3.27
C LEU A 452 -13.57 -20.30 -3.08
N ASP A 453 -13.78 -19.57 -4.17
CA ASP A 453 -14.22 -18.18 -4.13
C ASP A 453 -15.66 -18.05 -3.63
N LEU A 454 -16.56 -18.93 -4.06
CA LEU A 454 -17.97 -18.97 -3.61
C LEU A 454 -18.08 -19.25 -2.12
N GLU A 455 -17.34 -20.24 -1.62
CA GLU A 455 -17.28 -20.52 -0.18
C GLU A 455 -16.69 -19.33 0.60
N SER A 456 -15.65 -18.70 0.04
CA SER A 456 -15.03 -17.52 0.64
C SER A 456 -16.00 -16.33 0.69
N PHE A 457 -16.85 -16.14 -0.32
CA PHE A 457 -17.87 -15.09 -0.35
C PHE A 457 -19.00 -15.37 0.64
N ALA A 458 -19.50 -16.60 0.73
CA ALA A 458 -20.49 -17.00 1.73
C ALA A 458 -19.95 -16.79 3.16
N ARG A 459 -18.71 -17.23 3.44
CA ARG A 459 -18.05 -17.01 4.74
C ARG A 459 -17.83 -15.53 5.04
N HIS A 460 -17.46 -14.73 4.03
CA HIS A 460 -17.30 -13.29 4.18
C HIS A 460 -18.63 -12.60 4.53
N ALA A 461 -19.74 -13.10 3.98
CA ALA A 461 -21.09 -12.69 4.34
C ALA A 461 -21.62 -13.33 5.64
N LYS A 462 -20.76 -14.07 6.38
CA LYS A 462 -21.09 -14.83 7.61
C LYS A 462 -22.22 -15.85 7.42
N ARG A 463 -22.38 -16.38 6.22
CA ARG A 463 -23.33 -17.45 5.89
C ARG A 463 -22.59 -18.78 5.77
N SER A 464 -23.24 -19.85 6.23
CA SER A 464 -22.75 -21.23 6.10
C SER A 464 -23.21 -21.91 4.81
N THR A 465 -24.00 -21.23 3.99
CA THR A 465 -24.53 -21.73 2.70
C THR A 465 -24.24 -20.73 1.59
N VAL A 466 -23.81 -21.25 0.44
CA VAL A 466 -23.58 -20.48 -0.79
C VAL A 466 -24.94 -20.18 -1.42
N GLY A 467 -25.23 -18.90 -1.65
CA GLY A 467 -26.47 -18.43 -2.25
C GLY A 467 -26.27 -17.92 -3.68
N ILE A 468 -27.37 -17.67 -4.39
CA ILE A 468 -27.34 -17.18 -5.77
C ILE A 468 -26.61 -15.84 -5.92
N ASP A 469 -26.60 -15.02 -4.87
CA ASP A 469 -25.89 -13.74 -4.87
C ASP A 469 -24.37 -13.91 -4.80
N ASP A 470 -23.86 -15.01 -4.23
CA ASP A 470 -22.43 -15.34 -4.25
C ASP A 470 -22.00 -15.76 -5.67
N VAL A 471 -22.86 -16.53 -6.35
CA VAL A 471 -22.67 -16.94 -7.76
C VAL A 471 -22.67 -15.73 -8.69
N ARG A 472 -23.60 -14.80 -8.48
CA ARG A 472 -23.63 -13.50 -9.19
C ARG A 472 -22.37 -12.69 -8.92
N LEU A 473 -21.84 -12.75 -7.70
CA LEU A 473 -20.59 -12.06 -7.35
C LEU A 473 -19.38 -12.62 -8.09
N CYS A 474 -19.29 -13.94 -8.26
CA CYS A 474 -18.28 -14.59 -9.09
C CYS A 474 -18.43 -14.17 -10.56
N ALA A 475 -19.65 -14.14 -11.08
CA ALA A 475 -19.96 -13.79 -12.46
C ALA A 475 -19.91 -12.27 -12.77
N ARG A 476 -19.69 -11.40 -11.78
CA ARG A 476 -19.80 -9.93 -11.93
C ARG A 476 -18.91 -9.30 -12.99
N ARG A 477 -17.84 -9.99 -13.40
CA ARG A 477 -16.89 -9.54 -14.43
C ARG A 477 -17.21 -10.09 -15.83
N ASN A 478 -18.24 -10.91 -15.97
CA ASN A 478 -18.75 -11.40 -17.25
C ASN A 478 -20.20 -10.88 -17.41
N PRO A 479 -20.41 -9.75 -18.12
CA PRO A 479 -21.72 -9.12 -18.25
C PRO A 479 -22.77 -9.99 -18.97
N GLN A 480 -22.33 -10.86 -19.89
CA GLN A 480 -23.22 -11.78 -20.61
C GLN A 480 -23.72 -12.88 -19.69
N LEU A 481 -22.80 -13.47 -18.91
CA LEU A 481 -23.13 -14.46 -17.90
C LEU A 481 -24.03 -13.90 -16.80
N LEU A 482 -23.75 -12.69 -16.34
CA LEU A 482 -24.57 -12.02 -15.34
C LEU A 482 -26.01 -11.78 -15.84
N ARG A 483 -26.18 -11.41 -17.12
CA ARG A 483 -27.52 -11.29 -17.75
C ARG A 483 -28.24 -12.63 -17.79
N HIS A 484 -27.55 -13.72 -18.10
CA HIS A 484 -28.14 -15.06 -18.13
C HIS A 484 -28.55 -15.55 -16.71
N LEU A 485 -27.70 -15.32 -15.70
CA LEU A 485 -28.01 -15.62 -14.30
C LEU A 485 -29.18 -14.79 -13.74
N LEU A 486 -29.43 -13.60 -14.29
CA LEU A 486 -30.58 -12.78 -13.95
C LEU A 486 -31.88 -13.33 -14.56
N THR A 487 -31.83 -13.97 -15.74
CA THR A 487 -33.00 -14.61 -16.35
C THR A 487 -33.45 -15.87 -15.61
N LEU A 488 -32.52 -16.58 -14.95
CA LEU A 488 -32.82 -17.78 -14.15
C LEU A 488 -33.46 -17.44 -12.77
N GLY A 489 -33.21 -16.24 -12.24
CA GLY A 489 -33.66 -15.83 -10.89
C GLY A 489 -35.02 -15.13 -10.80
N GLY A 490 -35.82 -15.13 -11.88
CA GLY A 490 -37.05 -14.33 -12.02
C GLY A 490 -38.37 -14.99 -11.62
N GLY A 491 -38.38 -16.20 -11.04
CA GLY A 491 -39.62 -16.91 -10.69
C GLY A 491 -39.67 -17.33 -9.22
N GLY A 492 -40.36 -16.56 -8.37
CA GLY A 492 -40.62 -16.99 -6.99
C GLY A 492 -41.06 -15.85 -6.06
N GLY A 493 -42.33 -15.46 -6.17
CA GLY A 493 -42.95 -14.33 -5.46
C GLY A 493 -43.00 -14.44 -3.94
N GLY A 494 -43.13 -13.27 -3.32
CA GLY A 494 -43.10 -13.05 -1.88
C GLY A 494 -44.26 -13.66 -1.09
N GLY A 495 -43.98 -13.89 0.19
CA GLY A 495 -44.97 -14.22 1.20
C GLY A 495 -44.45 -13.90 2.60
N ARG A 496 -44.80 -12.72 3.12
CA ARG A 496 -44.72 -12.43 4.56
C ARG A 496 -45.56 -13.48 5.31
N ARG A 497 -44.93 -14.37 6.08
CA ARG A 497 -45.62 -15.15 7.12
C ARG A 497 -44.93 -14.98 8.47
N LYS A 498 -45.72 -14.42 9.40
CA LYS A 498 -45.51 -14.29 10.85
C LYS A 498 -44.89 -15.57 11.44
N LYS A 499 -43.87 -15.42 12.28
CA LYS A 499 -43.52 -16.44 13.29
C LYS A 499 -43.95 -15.93 14.66
N SER A 500 -44.84 -16.70 15.28
CA SER A 500 -45.31 -16.59 16.66
C SER A 500 -44.17 -16.77 17.64
N ARG A 501 -44.30 -16.10 18.79
CA ARG A 501 -43.61 -16.44 20.04
C ARG A 501 -43.98 -17.87 20.42
N ASP A 502 -42.98 -18.69 20.72
CA ASP A 502 -43.07 -19.56 21.90
C ASP A 502 -41.68 -19.90 22.46
N ASN A 503 -41.66 -20.11 23.78
CA ASN A 503 -40.53 -20.27 24.67
C ASN A 503 -39.83 -21.64 24.56
N GLY A 504 -38.54 -21.68 24.91
CA GLY A 504 -37.83 -22.90 25.27
C GLY A 504 -36.31 -22.66 25.37
N GLY A 505 -35.78 -22.68 26.60
CA GLY A 505 -34.37 -22.41 26.90
C GLY A 505 -33.41 -23.56 26.57
N GLY A 506 -32.11 -23.26 26.65
CA GLY A 506 -31.02 -24.25 26.60
C GLY A 506 -29.68 -23.61 26.28
N ASP A 507 -28.81 -23.56 27.28
CA ASP A 507 -27.41 -23.15 27.19
C ASP A 507 -26.54 -24.11 26.34
N SER A 508 -25.45 -23.54 25.83
CA SER A 508 -24.11 -24.14 25.61
C SER A 508 -23.68 -24.67 24.23
N ALA A 509 -22.37 -24.47 24.03
CA ALA A 509 -21.43 -25.14 23.13
C ALA A 509 -21.34 -24.66 21.66
N GLY A 510 -20.21 -23.99 21.36
CA GLY A 510 -19.68 -23.88 20.01
C GLY A 510 -19.29 -25.25 19.46
N GLY A 511 -19.64 -25.49 18.20
CA GLY A 511 -19.26 -26.68 17.46
C GLY A 511 -19.10 -26.36 15.98
N THR A 512 -17.89 -26.55 15.47
CA THR A 512 -17.56 -26.65 14.05
C THR A 512 -18.10 -27.97 13.50
N GLY A 513 -19.17 -27.92 12.70
CA GLY A 513 -19.69 -29.07 11.94
C GLY A 513 -19.53 -28.87 10.42
N PRO A 514 -19.42 -29.95 9.62
CA PRO A 514 -19.26 -29.85 8.17
C PRO A 514 -20.55 -29.35 7.48
N MET A 515 -20.37 -28.58 6.40
CA MET A 515 -21.47 -27.96 5.63
C MET A 515 -22.33 -29.01 4.92
N VAL A 516 -23.66 -28.86 5.00
CA VAL A 516 -24.65 -29.67 4.27
C VAL A 516 -25.30 -28.79 3.19
N LEU A 517 -25.39 -29.30 1.96
CA LEU A 517 -26.06 -28.69 0.82
C LEU A 517 -27.57 -28.95 0.92
N ASP A 518 -28.39 -27.91 0.73
CA ASP A 518 -29.87 -27.98 0.78
C ASP A 518 -30.43 -28.57 -0.53
N GLU A 519 -31.46 -29.43 -0.45
CA GLU A 519 -31.97 -30.28 -1.55
C GLU A 519 -32.56 -29.53 -2.76
N GLY A 520 -32.59 -28.19 -2.74
CA GLY A 520 -32.85 -27.36 -3.93
C GLY A 520 -31.65 -27.23 -4.88
N THR A 521 -30.49 -27.82 -4.57
CA THR A 521 -29.23 -27.57 -5.30
C THR A 521 -28.97 -28.43 -6.54
N ALA A 522 -29.84 -29.38 -6.91
CA ALA A 522 -29.66 -30.09 -8.18
C ALA A 522 -29.84 -29.14 -9.38
N ASP A 523 -30.86 -28.27 -9.34
CA ASP A 523 -31.10 -27.27 -10.38
C ASP A 523 -30.08 -26.13 -10.36
N SER A 524 -29.52 -25.81 -9.18
CA SER A 524 -28.52 -24.74 -9.05
C SER A 524 -27.10 -25.17 -9.40
N ALA A 525 -26.75 -26.45 -9.20
CA ALA A 525 -25.48 -27.01 -9.66
C ALA A 525 -25.46 -27.21 -11.18
N VAL A 526 -26.59 -27.63 -11.78
CA VAL A 526 -26.77 -27.68 -13.24
C VAL A 526 -26.76 -26.26 -13.83
N SER A 527 -27.48 -25.30 -13.22
CA SER A 527 -27.42 -23.88 -13.64
C SER A 527 -26.03 -23.27 -13.49
N ALA A 528 -25.25 -23.64 -12.46
CA ALA A 528 -23.89 -23.15 -12.26
C ALA A 528 -22.89 -23.78 -13.25
N ALA A 529 -23.12 -25.02 -13.67
CA ALA A 529 -22.33 -25.69 -14.71
C ALA A 529 -22.64 -25.13 -16.11
N GLU A 530 -23.91 -24.87 -16.43
CA GLU A 530 -24.32 -24.18 -17.68
C GLU A 530 -23.80 -22.74 -17.73
N ALA A 531 -23.83 -22.03 -16.60
CA ALA A 531 -23.27 -20.71 -16.42
C ALA A 531 -21.73 -20.66 -16.56
N ALA A 532 -21.03 -21.69 -16.09
CA ALA A 532 -19.57 -21.75 -16.20
C ALA A 532 -19.09 -22.20 -17.59
N SER A 533 -19.98 -22.78 -18.41
CA SER A 533 -19.66 -23.30 -19.74
C SER A 533 -20.05 -22.39 -20.91
N CYS A 534 -20.93 -21.39 -20.69
CA CYS A 534 -21.11 -20.24 -21.58
C CYS A 534 -19.99 -19.20 -21.37
#